data_AF-A0A5J4YRI4-F1
#
_entry.id   AF-A0A5J4YRI4-F1
#
_cell.length_a   1.000
_cell.length_b   1.000
_cell.length_c   1.000
_cell.angle_alpha   90.00
_cell.angle_beta   90.00
_cell.angle_gamma   90.00
#
_symmetry.space_group_name_H-M   'P 1'
#
loop_
_entity.id
_entity.type
_entity.pdbx_description
1 polymer ?
#
loop_
_entity_poly.entity_id
_entity_poly.type
_entity_poly.pdbx_seq_one_letter_code
_entity_poly.pdbx_strand_id
1 'polypeptide(L)'
;MDSQLGLAIGRRGLGDVIAAEMAMMMRVVGVVLVLCRIAAVSQALQLRYVGVQSLQLGLGAPYNVVVNWGDGSSDAFVDSGRDIAVVAHTYAAPAEYTVQLTGSLPQFGIESSTPLLGADKLVQVVAWGNLGLISLNYAFQNCINLVSVPGELPPNVVSLRGTFENARAFNQDIHSWDTSKVQVMRSLFSGASAFNQSLAGWVTSRVSGMSSTFAGAAAFDQDLSSWDMSRVVTTRLMFAGARSFRGTGLSNWNMANVQFTGSMFEQATSFSQDLFWDTSKVQAMNSMFRDATSFAGDISSWDTSSCTSLLRTFEGASVFNSDLSSWDVGRVRFFDRILAGTKFNQDISRWNTSQAVSMSYAFAYARDFNADISMWDVSNVGFFDSMFEGASQFSQDLSAWNTAHATSMSSTFAYASAFNSDVSRWDVPRVNNMNSMFMGAESFSQDLSSWQTSSLLTVSSMFEGATSFNGKLFLDTSNVLTMNSMFKGALSFAQDISFWNTTSVQNLVSIFENAASFSGDVSSWDTQNAVQNCIPMGDGSAMTLGDYPPACAPFECTTIIAVSYECVPDGALFLVPGGGPVLCNRFFGDCVVSDGTGSCTVAECAKFVEVPGPGKAS
;
A
#
# COMPACT_ATOMS: atom_id res chain seq x y z
N MET A 1 22.52 -90.16 12.67
CA MET A 1 23.87 -89.95 12.11
C MET A 1 24.36 -88.63 12.69
N ASP A 2 25.37 -88.48 13.54
CA ASP A 2 26.40 -89.32 14.17
C ASP A 2 26.86 -88.47 15.37
N SER A 3 26.81 -88.93 16.61
CA SER A 3 27.84 -89.68 17.36
C SER A 3 29.23 -89.00 17.46
N GLN A 4 29.56 -88.67 18.73
CA GLN A 4 30.88 -88.62 19.38
C GLN A 4 31.88 -87.47 19.17
N LEU A 5 32.13 -86.73 20.27
CA LEU A 5 33.43 -86.42 20.90
C LEU A 5 33.07 -85.58 22.16
N GLY A 6 33.42 -85.86 23.41
CA GLY A 6 34.60 -86.51 23.97
C GLY A 6 35.10 -85.59 25.09
N LEU A 7 34.97 -86.03 26.35
CA LEU A 7 35.36 -85.42 27.63
C LEU A 7 36.52 -84.39 27.64
N ALA A 8 36.32 -83.29 28.37
CA ALA A 8 37.33 -82.70 29.27
C ALA A 8 36.68 -81.81 30.35
N ILE A 9 36.42 -82.37 31.53
CA ILE A 9 36.22 -81.59 32.76
C ILE A 9 37.59 -81.12 33.21
N GLY A 10 37.85 -79.82 33.12
CA GLY A 10 39.09 -79.20 33.56
C GLY A 10 38.85 -77.79 34.06
N ARG A 11 38.64 -77.66 35.38
CA ARG A 11 38.83 -76.46 36.21
C ARG A 11 39.16 -75.17 35.42
N ARG A 12 38.15 -74.36 35.12
CA ARG A 12 38.32 -72.91 34.93
C ARG A 12 37.40 -72.19 35.89
N GLY A 13 37.96 -71.17 36.53
CA GLY A 13 37.56 -70.73 37.85
C GLY A 13 36.21 -70.04 37.84
N LEU A 14 35.55 -70.10 39.00
CA LEU A 14 34.50 -69.16 39.40
C LEU A 14 34.86 -67.68 39.09
N GLY A 15 36.16 -67.36 38.98
CA GLY A 15 36.66 -66.03 38.59
C GLY A 15 36.33 -65.60 37.15
N ASP A 16 36.22 -66.52 36.18
CA ASP A 16 35.93 -66.15 34.78
C ASP A 16 34.43 -65.84 34.57
N VAL A 17 33.55 -66.48 35.34
CA VAL A 17 32.11 -66.20 35.34
C VAL A 17 31.81 -64.89 36.07
N ILE A 18 32.49 -64.63 37.20
CA ILE A 18 32.39 -63.34 37.91
C ILE A 18 32.97 -62.20 37.06
N ALA A 19 34.06 -62.43 36.30
CA ALA A 19 34.60 -61.43 35.39
C ALA A 19 33.67 -61.14 34.19
N ALA A 20 32.97 -62.15 33.67
CA ALA A 20 31.99 -61.97 32.60
C ALA A 20 30.72 -61.24 33.09
N GLU A 21 30.22 -61.56 34.29
CA GLU A 21 29.09 -60.84 34.91
C GLU A 21 29.47 -59.42 35.34
N MET A 22 30.69 -59.19 35.86
CA MET A 22 31.19 -57.82 36.16
C MET A 22 31.45 -57.01 34.89
N ALA A 23 31.88 -57.63 33.78
CA ALA A 23 32.01 -56.95 32.49
C ALA A 23 30.65 -56.63 31.85
N MET A 24 29.63 -57.47 32.09
CA MET A 24 28.25 -57.21 31.68
C MET A 24 27.60 -56.13 32.57
N MET A 25 27.83 -56.14 33.88
CA MET A 25 27.46 -55.06 34.80
C MET A 25 28.19 -53.76 34.49
N MET A 26 29.47 -53.76 34.11
CA MET A 26 30.17 -52.55 33.67
C MET A 26 29.71 -52.04 32.31
N ARG A 27 29.25 -52.91 31.41
CA ARG A 27 28.60 -52.49 30.15
C ARG A 27 27.19 -51.95 30.38
N VAL A 28 26.43 -52.52 31.32
CA VAL A 28 25.13 -51.98 31.74
C VAL A 28 25.31 -50.68 32.52
N VAL A 29 26.31 -50.55 33.39
CA VAL A 29 26.66 -49.29 34.09
C VAL A 29 27.24 -48.28 33.11
N GLY A 30 27.97 -48.69 32.07
CA GLY A 30 28.43 -47.83 30.98
C GLY A 30 27.30 -47.33 30.09
N VAL A 31 26.32 -48.19 29.75
CA VAL A 31 25.10 -47.80 29.03
C VAL A 31 24.16 -46.99 29.93
N VAL A 32 24.09 -47.28 31.23
CA VAL A 32 23.38 -46.47 32.23
C VAL A 32 24.10 -45.15 32.48
N LEU A 33 25.43 -45.03 32.37
CA LEU A 33 26.16 -43.76 32.45
C LEU A 33 26.09 -42.95 31.15
N VAL A 34 25.95 -43.63 30.00
CA VAL A 34 25.65 -42.99 28.71
C VAL A 34 24.18 -42.54 28.65
N LEU A 35 23.25 -43.29 29.28
CA LEU A 35 21.85 -42.88 29.49
C LEU A 35 21.66 -41.94 30.69
N CYS A 36 22.58 -41.90 31.66
CA CYS A 36 22.63 -40.95 32.78
C CYS A 36 23.54 -39.74 32.45
N ARG A 37 23.86 -39.58 31.16
CA ARG A 37 23.98 -38.29 30.48
C ARG A 37 22.69 -38.00 29.70
N ILE A 38 21.51 -38.29 30.25
CA ILE A 38 20.41 -37.35 30.13
C ILE A 38 21.02 -36.01 30.53
N ALA A 39 21.23 -35.13 29.55
CA ALA A 39 21.69 -33.78 29.81
C ALA A 39 20.91 -33.29 31.02
N ALA A 40 21.61 -32.94 32.11
CA ALA A 40 20.94 -32.27 33.20
C ALA A 40 20.20 -31.10 32.55
N VAL A 41 18.87 -31.21 32.43
CA VAL A 41 18.07 -30.20 31.76
C VAL A 41 18.39 -28.93 32.53
N SER A 42 19.12 -28.02 31.89
CA SER A 42 19.50 -26.75 32.52
C SER A 42 18.23 -26.20 33.12
N GLN A 43 18.20 -25.93 34.43
CA GLN A 43 17.02 -25.30 35.03
C GLN A 43 16.87 -23.85 34.56
N ALA A 44 17.93 -23.27 33.98
CA ALA A 44 17.95 -21.91 33.48
C ALA A 44 17.58 -21.81 32.00
N LEU A 45 16.82 -20.77 31.66
CA LEU A 45 16.74 -20.22 30.31
C LEU A 45 18.08 -19.58 30.00
N GLN A 46 18.69 -19.93 28.87
CA GLN A 46 20.03 -19.47 28.48
C GLN A 46 19.97 -18.74 27.14
N LEU A 47 20.45 -17.50 27.14
CA LEU A 47 20.41 -16.60 26.00
C LEU A 47 21.83 -16.12 25.67
N ARG A 48 22.30 -16.41 24.45
CA ARG A 48 23.63 -16.03 23.98
C ARG A 48 23.56 -14.75 23.16
N TYR A 49 24.22 -13.71 23.66
CA TYR A 49 24.35 -12.41 23.02
C TYR A 49 25.79 -12.18 22.55
N VAL A 50 25.97 -11.59 21.35
CA VAL A 50 27.29 -11.30 20.79
C VAL A 50 27.45 -9.79 20.57
N GLY A 51 28.50 -9.21 21.16
CA GLY A 51 28.83 -7.79 21.01
C GLY A 51 27.83 -6.86 21.69
N VAL A 52 27.21 -7.29 22.80
CA VAL A 52 26.25 -6.48 23.57
C VAL A 52 26.94 -5.65 24.64
N GLN A 53 26.51 -4.40 24.81
CA GLN A 53 26.98 -3.50 25.88
C GLN A 53 25.85 -3.07 26.81
N SER A 54 24.68 -2.74 26.26
CA SER A 54 23.47 -2.46 27.03
C SER A 54 22.38 -3.45 26.61
N LEU A 55 21.78 -4.09 27.60
CA LEU A 55 20.79 -5.14 27.40
C LEU A 55 19.53 -4.82 28.20
N GLN A 56 18.38 -5.04 27.56
CA GLN A 56 17.07 -5.04 28.19
C GLN A 56 16.37 -6.37 27.96
N LEU A 57 15.69 -6.88 28.99
CA LEU A 57 14.85 -8.08 28.91
C LEU A 57 13.43 -7.74 29.35
N GLY A 58 12.45 -8.25 28.61
CA GLY A 58 11.04 -8.15 28.96
C GLY A 58 10.57 -9.35 29.77
N LEU A 59 10.12 -9.11 31.00
CA LEU A 59 9.59 -10.13 31.91
C LEU A 59 8.06 -9.93 32.05
N GLY A 60 7.28 -10.95 31.71
CA GLY A 60 5.83 -10.90 31.82
C GLY A 60 5.35 -11.40 33.19
N ALA A 61 4.51 -10.59 33.84
CA ALA A 61 3.93 -10.90 35.15
C ALA A 61 3.07 -12.17 35.17
N PRO A 62 3.00 -12.89 36.30
CA PRO A 62 3.85 -12.73 37.49
C PRO A 62 5.21 -13.38 37.27
N TYR A 63 6.29 -12.87 37.88
CA TYR A 63 7.62 -13.48 37.76
C TYR A 63 8.39 -13.46 39.07
N ASN A 64 9.23 -14.48 39.28
CA ASN A 64 10.19 -14.53 40.38
C ASN A 64 11.46 -15.16 39.82
N VAL A 65 12.35 -14.31 39.32
CA VAL A 65 13.52 -14.73 38.55
C VAL A 65 14.80 -14.14 39.12
N VAL A 66 15.86 -14.95 39.07
CA VAL A 66 17.23 -14.47 39.21
C VAL A 66 17.85 -14.48 37.82
N VAL A 67 18.36 -13.32 37.39
CA VAL A 67 19.06 -13.12 36.13
C VAL A 67 20.54 -13.05 36.42
N ASN A 68 21.31 -14.02 35.93
CA ASN A 68 22.76 -13.95 35.87
C ASN A 68 23.16 -13.39 34.50
N TRP A 69 23.83 -12.25 34.50
CA TRP A 69 24.14 -11.51 33.27
C TRP A 69 25.31 -12.07 32.47
N GLY A 70 26.01 -13.08 33.00
CA GLY A 70 27.13 -13.75 32.34
C GLY A 70 28.48 -13.04 32.48
N ASP A 71 28.53 -11.91 33.21
CA ASP A 71 29.75 -11.15 33.52
C ASP A 71 30.20 -11.32 35.00
N GLY A 72 29.58 -12.26 35.71
CA GLY A 72 29.78 -12.48 37.15
C GLY A 72 28.79 -11.74 38.05
N SER A 73 27.95 -10.87 37.51
CA SER A 73 26.87 -10.20 38.24
C SER A 73 25.53 -10.94 38.09
N SER A 74 24.65 -10.74 39.07
CA SER A 74 23.29 -11.29 39.06
C SER A 74 22.32 -10.42 39.84
N ASP A 75 21.10 -10.29 39.35
CA ASP A 75 20.02 -9.55 40.00
C ASP A 75 18.78 -10.44 40.19
N ALA A 76 18.04 -10.20 41.27
CA ALA A 76 16.79 -10.88 41.57
C ALA A 76 15.59 -9.94 41.34
N PHE A 77 14.61 -10.40 40.57
CA PHE A 77 13.40 -9.67 40.24
C PHE A 77 12.17 -10.48 40.67
N VAL A 78 11.31 -9.86 41.47
CA VAL A 78 10.10 -10.49 42.00
C VAL A 78 8.92 -9.57 41.75
N ASP A 79 7.92 -10.06 41.03
CA ASP A 79 6.62 -9.45 40.85
C ASP A 79 5.50 -10.43 41.25
N SER A 80 4.62 -9.94 42.12
CA SER A 80 3.43 -10.64 42.59
C SER A 80 2.13 -10.04 42.02
N GLY A 81 2.25 -9.10 41.07
CA GLY A 81 1.15 -8.34 40.46
C GLY A 81 0.91 -8.68 38.98
N ARG A 82 0.30 -7.73 38.26
CA ARG A 82 0.01 -7.84 36.80
C ARG A 82 0.97 -7.02 35.94
N ASP A 83 2.05 -6.49 36.51
CA ASP A 83 2.88 -5.47 35.84
C ASP A 83 4.05 -6.07 35.08
N ILE A 84 4.18 -5.68 33.82
CA ILE A 84 5.31 -6.03 32.96
C ILE A 84 6.55 -5.25 33.43
N ALA A 85 7.70 -5.91 33.50
CA ALA A 85 8.97 -5.23 33.72
C ALA A 85 9.92 -5.33 32.53
N VAL A 86 10.57 -4.20 32.23
CA VAL A 86 11.80 -4.14 31.45
C VAL A 86 12.95 -4.08 32.44
N VAL A 87 13.72 -5.15 32.55
CA VAL A 87 14.95 -5.18 33.35
C VAL A 87 16.13 -4.86 32.45
N ALA A 88 17.14 -4.20 32.98
CA ALA A 88 18.25 -3.71 32.18
C ALA A 88 19.60 -3.99 32.86
N HIS A 89 20.63 -4.16 32.04
CA HIS A 89 22.01 -4.28 32.47
C HIS A 89 22.94 -3.57 31.50
N THR A 90 24.06 -3.04 32.02
CA THR A 90 25.11 -2.43 31.19
C THR A 90 26.45 -3.07 31.53
N TYR A 91 27.06 -3.69 30.53
CA TYR A 91 28.36 -4.33 30.61
C TYR A 91 29.49 -3.31 30.53
N ALA A 92 30.62 -3.63 31.16
CA ALA A 92 31.81 -2.78 31.14
C ALA A 92 32.41 -2.60 29.73
N ALA A 93 32.27 -3.61 28.87
CA ALA A 93 32.73 -3.58 27.49
C ALA A 93 31.80 -4.43 26.59
N PRO A 94 31.68 -4.12 25.29
CA PRO A 94 31.00 -4.99 24.34
C PRO A 94 31.73 -6.34 24.21
N ALA A 95 31.04 -7.44 24.50
CA ALA A 95 31.60 -8.79 24.37
C ALA A 95 30.49 -9.83 24.10
N GLU A 96 30.87 -11.11 24.11
CA GLU A 96 29.92 -12.21 24.12
C GLU A 96 29.52 -12.53 25.58
N TYR A 97 28.21 -12.62 25.82
CA TYR A 97 27.65 -12.94 27.13
C TYR A 97 26.55 -14.00 27.01
N THR A 98 26.53 -14.94 27.95
CA THR A 98 25.43 -15.89 28.11
C THR A 98 24.63 -15.52 29.34
N VAL A 99 23.45 -14.96 29.13
CA VAL A 99 22.53 -14.59 30.19
C VAL A 99 21.72 -15.81 30.60
N GLN A 100 21.59 -16.04 31.91
CA GLN A 100 20.87 -17.18 32.48
C GLN A 100 19.75 -16.70 33.40
N LEU A 101 18.52 -17.17 33.17
CA LEU A 101 17.38 -16.87 34.04
C LEU A 101 16.95 -18.14 34.76
N THR A 102 16.87 -18.10 36.08
CA THR A 102 16.35 -19.18 36.92
C THR A 102 15.18 -18.70 37.78
N GLY A 103 14.29 -19.61 38.18
CA GLY A 103 13.10 -19.28 38.99
C GLY A 103 11.80 -19.57 38.23
N SER A 104 10.80 -18.71 38.38
CA SER A 104 9.49 -18.82 37.74
C SER A 104 9.24 -17.64 36.79
N LEU A 105 9.01 -17.95 35.52
CA LEU A 105 8.74 -17.00 34.45
C LEU A 105 7.69 -17.59 33.48
N PRO A 106 6.40 -17.37 33.75
CA PRO A 106 5.32 -17.83 32.88
C PRO A 106 5.35 -17.18 31.48
N GLN A 107 5.84 -15.95 31.36
CA GLN A 107 5.99 -15.27 30.07
C GLN A 107 7.37 -14.63 29.93
N PHE A 108 8.05 -14.96 28.83
CA PHE A 108 9.24 -14.24 28.38
C PHE A 108 8.91 -13.43 27.13
N GLY A 109 9.24 -12.14 27.14
CA GLY A 109 8.89 -11.19 26.08
C GLY A 109 7.74 -10.25 26.42
N ILE A 110 7.77 -9.08 25.78
CA ILE A 110 6.81 -7.99 25.98
C ILE A 110 6.55 -7.29 24.65
N GLU A 111 5.33 -6.79 24.46
CA GLU A 111 5.02 -5.95 23.31
C GLU A 111 5.64 -4.57 23.53
N SER A 112 6.52 -4.15 22.63
CA SER A 112 7.16 -2.83 22.71
C SER A 112 7.12 -2.13 21.36
N SER A 113 6.71 -0.87 21.35
CA SER A 113 6.76 -0.02 20.15
C SER A 113 8.19 0.36 19.77
N THR A 114 9.11 0.33 20.73
CA THR A 114 10.55 0.55 20.54
C THR A 114 11.32 -0.74 20.78
N PRO A 115 12.21 -1.19 19.88
CA PRO A 115 13.04 -2.36 20.11
C PRO A 115 13.78 -2.27 21.45
N LEU A 116 13.78 -3.36 22.23
CA LEU A 116 14.55 -3.43 23.47
C LEU A 116 16.05 -3.31 23.18
N LEU A 117 16.77 -2.60 24.05
CA LEU A 117 18.23 -2.46 23.92
C LEU A 117 18.90 -3.84 23.92
N GLY A 118 19.78 -4.08 22.94
CA GLY A 118 20.50 -5.33 22.80
C GLY A 118 19.70 -6.50 22.21
N ALA A 119 18.42 -6.31 21.85
CA ALA A 119 17.63 -7.36 21.19
C ALA A 119 18.28 -7.85 19.89
N ASP A 120 18.85 -6.93 19.11
CA ASP A 120 19.60 -7.21 17.88
C ASP A 120 20.87 -8.03 18.12
N LYS A 121 21.37 -8.10 19.36
CA LYS A 121 22.59 -8.85 19.71
C LYS A 121 22.33 -10.29 20.12
N LEU A 122 21.07 -10.69 20.31
CA LEU A 122 20.72 -12.08 20.59
C LEU A 122 20.96 -12.92 19.33
N VAL A 123 21.85 -13.92 19.43
CA VAL A 123 22.16 -14.83 18.31
C VAL A 123 21.59 -16.23 18.51
N GLN A 124 21.41 -16.67 19.77
CA GLN A 124 20.96 -18.02 20.06
C GLN A 124 20.23 -18.11 21.41
N VAL A 125 19.13 -18.86 21.44
CA VAL A 125 18.54 -19.40 22.67
C VAL A 125 19.14 -20.79 22.88
N VAL A 126 19.98 -20.92 23.90
CA VAL A 126 20.78 -22.13 24.15
C VAL A 126 19.94 -23.21 24.83
N ALA A 127 19.07 -22.82 25.77
CA ALA A 127 18.18 -23.72 26.49
C ALA A 127 16.95 -22.97 27.02
N TRP A 128 15.79 -23.62 27.09
CA TRP A 128 14.55 -23.01 27.62
C TRP A 128 14.48 -22.93 29.14
N GLY A 129 15.21 -23.79 29.85
CA GLY A 129 15.07 -23.89 31.29
C GLY A 129 13.80 -24.59 31.76
N ASN A 130 13.58 -24.61 33.08
CA ASN A 130 12.33 -25.07 33.70
C ASN A 130 11.67 -23.92 34.48
N LEU A 131 11.35 -22.82 33.79
CA LEU A 131 10.75 -21.64 34.42
C LEU A 131 9.22 -21.63 34.44
N GLY A 132 8.57 -22.70 33.95
CA GLY A 132 7.11 -22.75 33.85
C GLY A 132 6.53 -21.87 32.74
N LEU A 133 7.26 -21.69 31.63
CA LEU A 133 6.82 -20.92 30.46
C LEU A 133 5.48 -21.42 29.91
N ILE A 134 4.52 -20.50 29.83
CA ILE A 134 3.21 -20.67 29.19
C ILE A 134 3.03 -19.75 27.97
N SER A 135 3.87 -18.73 27.82
CA SER A 135 3.77 -17.71 26.77
C SER A 135 5.15 -17.28 26.28
N LEU A 136 5.32 -17.25 24.96
CA LEU A 136 6.50 -16.68 24.29
C LEU A 136 6.15 -15.39 23.54
N ASN A 137 5.15 -14.66 24.03
CA ASN A 137 4.68 -13.46 23.37
C ASN A 137 5.81 -12.44 23.23
N TYR A 138 6.15 -12.12 21.99
CA TYR A 138 7.20 -11.14 21.64
C TYR A 138 8.58 -11.46 22.25
N ALA A 139 8.84 -12.74 22.60
CA ALA A 139 10.08 -13.18 23.24
C ALA A 139 11.34 -12.77 22.47
N PHE A 140 11.30 -12.82 21.14
CA PHE A 140 12.43 -12.49 20.27
C PHE A 140 12.06 -11.44 19.23
N GLN A 141 11.15 -10.53 19.60
CA GLN A 141 10.78 -9.41 18.76
C GLN A 141 12.01 -8.54 18.48
N ASN A 142 12.28 -8.24 17.20
CA ASN A 142 13.44 -7.47 16.74
C ASN A 142 14.80 -8.12 17.03
N CYS A 143 14.86 -9.41 17.38
CA CYS A 143 16.11 -10.16 17.45
C CYS A 143 16.61 -10.50 16.05
N ILE A 144 17.04 -9.47 15.30
CA ILE A 144 17.35 -9.56 13.87
C ILE A 144 18.46 -10.57 13.53
N ASN A 145 19.36 -10.87 14.48
CA ASN A 145 20.49 -11.78 14.33
C ASN A 145 20.27 -13.17 14.97
N LEU A 146 19.06 -13.46 15.48
CA LEU A 146 18.74 -14.76 16.07
C LEU A 146 18.74 -15.85 14.99
N VAL A 147 19.60 -16.86 15.15
CA VAL A 147 19.73 -17.96 14.19
C VAL A 147 19.26 -19.30 14.70
N SER A 148 19.16 -19.50 16.02
CA SER A 148 18.75 -20.78 16.59
C SER A 148 18.08 -20.67 17.96
N VAL A 149 17.13 -21.56 18.18
CA VAL A 149 16.41 -21.86 19.42
C VAL A 149 16.48 -23.37 19.69
N PRO A 150 16.10 -23.84 20.89
CA PRO A 150 16.06 -25.28 21.17
C PRO A 150 15.02 -25.99 20.29
N GLY A 151 15.33 -27.22 19.89
CA GLY A 151 14.50 -28.02 18.97
C GLY A 151 13.15 -28.48 19.53
N GLU A 152 12.92 -28.34 20.83
CA GLU A 152 11.65 -28.65 21.48
C GLU A 152 11.01 -27.38 22.04
N LEU A 153 9.70 -27.22 21.86
CA LEU A 153 8.94 -26.13 22.46
C LEU A 153 8.71 -26.42 23.95
N PRO A 154 8.76 -25.43 24.87
CA PRO A 154 8.39 -25.68 26.25
C PRO A 154 6.95 -26.21 26.36
N PRO A 155 6.71 -27.29 27.13
CA PRO A 155 5.52 -28.13 26.99
C PRO A 155 4.21 -27.48 27.45
N ASN A 156 4.25 -26.30 28.09
CA ASN A 156 3.07 -25.61 28.59
C ASN A 156 2.74 -24.34 27.80
N VAL A 157 3.46 -24.05 26.71
CA VAL A 157 3.24 -22.86 25.89
C VAL A 157 1.90 -22.93 25.17
N VAL A 158 1.08 -21.90 25.37
CA VAL A 158 -0.23 -21.73 24.71
C VAL A 158 -0.25 -20.55 23.75
N SER A 159 0.78 -19.70 23.75
CA SER A 159 0.83 -18.49 22.92
C SER A 159 2.21 -18.26 22.33
N LEU A 160 2.25 -18.07 21.01
CA LEU A 160 3.43 -17.76 20.21
C LEU A 160 3.27 -16.39 19.51
N ARG A 161 2.51 -15.46 20.11
CA ARG A 161 2.23 -14.17 19.47
C ARG A 161 3.53 -13.39 19.25
N GLY A 162 3.85 -13.04 18.01
CA GLY A 162 5.02 -12.21 17.70
C GLY A 162 6.37 -12.78 18.15
N THR A 163 6.47 -14.08 18.44
CA THR A 163 7.69 -14.68 19.03
C THR A 163 8.93 -14.40 18.18
N PHE A 164 8.83 -14.47 16.86
CA PHE A 164 9.92 -14.21 15.91
C PHE A 164 9.66 -12.95 15.07
N GLU A 165 8.86 -12.01 15.57
CA GLU A 165 8.57 -10.79 14.83
C GLU A 165 9.86 -10.00 14.58
N ASN A 166 10.14 -9.66 13.31
CA ASN A 166 11.37 -9.03 12.83
C ASN A 166 12.67 -9.82 13.14
N ALA A 167 12.59 -11.12 13.43
CA ALA A 167 13.78 -11.98 13.54
C ALA A 167 14.32 -12.33 12.14
N ARG A 168 14.90 -11.32 11.45
CA ARG A 168 15.21 -11.37 10.02
C ARG A 168 16.14 -12.50 9.59
N ALA A 169 17.09 -12.90 10.44
CA ALA A 169 18.02 -14.00 10.17
C ALA A 169 17.48 -15.39 10.56
N PHE A 170 16.33 -15.47 11.24
CA PHE A 170 15.82 -16.72 11.77
C PHE A 170 15.28 -17.61 10.65
N ASN A 171 15.86 -18.80 10.49
CA ASN A 171 15.44 -19.81 9.51
C ASN A 171 15.77 -21.23 10.00
N GLN A 172 15.80 -21.44 11.32
CA GLN A 172 16.06 -22.76 11.87
C GLN A 172 14.81 -23.64 11.74
N ASP A 173 15.04 -24.92 11.44
CA ASP A 173 13.99 -25.92 11.45
C ASP A 173 13.42 -26.13 12.87
N ILE A 174 12.10 -26.00 12.98
CA ILE A 174 11.29 -26.11 14.20
C ILE A 174 10.09 -27.03 13.99
N HIS A 175 10.16 -27.94 13.02
CA HIS A 175 9.08 -28.89 12.72
C HIS A 175 8.71 -29.78 13.94
N SER A 176 9.66 -30.01 14.85
CA SER A 176 9.52 -30.86 16.04
C SER A 176 8.81 -30.20 17.23
N TRP A 177 8.43 -28.93 17.11
CA TRP A 177 7.69 -28.23 18.16
C TRP A 177 6.27 -28.80 18.31
N ASP A 178 5.94 -29.31 19.51
CA ASP A 178 4.57 -29.72 19.84
C ASP A 178 3.68 -28.49 20.05
N THR A 179 2.89 -28.17 19.03
CA THR A 179 1.97 -27.02 19.03
C THR A 179 0.55 -27.38 19.45
N SER A 180 0.30 -28.59 19.95
CA SER A 180 -1.05 -29.09 20.29
C SER A 180 -1.78 -28.29 21.38
N LYS A 181 -1.05 -27.50 22.18
CA LYS A 181 -1.59 -26.58 23.19
C LYS A 181 -1.69 -25.13 22.74
N VAL A 182 -1.08 -24.77 21.60
CA VAL A 182 -1.01 -23.38 21.12
C VAL A 182 -2.38 -22.91 20.64
N GLN A 183 -2.77 -21.72 21.06
CA GLN A 183 -4.06 -21.09 20.77
C GLN A 183 -3.90 -19.77 19.99
N VAL A 184 -2.71 -19.17 20.02
CA VAL A 184 -2.43 -17.86 19.41
C VAL A 184 -1.11 -17.90 18.64
N MET A 185 -1.17 -17.54 17.35
CA MET A 185 -0.02 -17.47 16.44
C MET A 185 0.06 -16.14 15.67
N ARG A 186 -0.65 -15.10 16.14
CA ARG A 186 -0.67 -13.78 15.49
C ARG A 186 0.74 -13.19 15.42
N SER A 187 1.11 -12.66 14.28
CA SER A 187 2.42 -12.04 14.02
C SER A 187 3.64 -12.94 14.25
N LEU A 188 3.49 -14.27 14.41
CA LEU A 188 4.56 -15.17 14.83
C LEU A 188 5.86 -14.99 14.03
N PHE A 189 5.78 -14.97 12.70
CA PHE A 189 6.89 -14.76 11.78
C PHE A 189 6.81 -13.41 11.04
N SER A 190 6.08 -12.44 11.59
CA SER A 190 5.93 -11.13 10.97
C SER A 190 7.30 -10.48 10.77
N GLY A 191 7.73 -10.19 9.56
CA GLY A 191 9.04 -9.61 9.23
C GLY A 191 10.24 -10.56 9.40
N ALA A 192 10.02 -11.85 9.67
CA ALA A 192 11.06 -12.88 9.68
C ALA A 192 11.45 -13.24 8.23
N SER A 193 12.13 -12.30 7.56
CA SER A 193 12.28 -12.31 6.10
C SER A 193 13.00 -13.53 5.52
N ALA A 194 13.88 -14.18 6.29
CA ALA A 194 14.60 -15.38 5.87
C ALA A 194 13.86 -16.69 6.17
N PHE A 195 12.79 -16.67 6.96
CA PHE A 195 12.12 -17.88 7.43
C PHE A 195 11.42 -18.61 6.27
N ASN A 196 11.80 -19.86 6.04
CA ASN A 196 11.22 -20.74 5.03
C ASN A 196 11.37 -22.23 5.41
N GLN A 197 11.19 -22.55 6.69
CA GLN A 197 11.26 -23.94 7.16
C GLN A 197 9.88 -24.58 7.19
N SER A 198 9.85 -25.89 6.94
CA SER A 198 8.62 -26.67 6.96
C SER A 198 7.94 -26.57 8.33
N LEU A 199 6.62 -26.35 8.29
CA LEU A 199 5.74 -26.39 9.44
C LEU A 199 4.79 -27.60 9.39
N ALA A 200 5.15 -28.61 8.59
CA ALA A 200 4.43 -29.87 8.54
C ALA A 200 4.44 -30.53 9.93
N GLY A 201 3.27 -30.99 10.39
CA GLY A 201 3.10 -31.60 11.71
C GLY A 201 2.68 -30.64 12.82
N TRP A 202 2.65 -29.33 12.55
CA TRP A 202 2.06 -28.38 13.49
C TRP A 202 0.54 -28.59 13.62
N VAL A 203 0.04 -28.53 14.86
CA VAL A 203 -1.37 -28.74 15.20
C VAL A 203 -2.04 -27.38 15.42
N THR A 204 -2.90 -26.96 14.51
CA THR A 204 -3.57 -25.65 14.57
C THR A 204 -5.05 -25.71 14.99
N SER A 205 -5.57 -26.89 15.34
CA SER A 205 -6.99 -27.11 15.67
C SER A 205 -7.52 -26.34 16.89
N ARG A 206 -6.62 -25.68 17.65
CA ARG A 206 -6.96 -24.80 18.78
C ARG A 206 -6.74 -23.30 18.50
N VAL A 207 -6.19 -22.95 17.34
CA VAL A 207 -5.85 -21.57 17.00
C VAL A 207 -7.08 -20.84 16.46
N SER A 208 -7.40 -19.69 17.03
CA SER A 208 -8.56 -18.88 16.62
C SER A 208 -8.20 -17.60 15.86
N GLY A 209 -6.93 -17.16 15.91
CA GLY A 209 -6.46 -15.98 15.20
C GLY A 209 -5.04 -16.16 14.64
N MET A 210 -4.92 -15.91 13.33
CA MET A 210 -3.69 -16.06 12.55
C MET A 210 -3.32 -14.75 11.82
N SER A 211 -3.78 -13.62 12.35
CA SER A 211 -3.47 -12.32 11.75
C SER A 211 -1.97 -12.10 11.68
N SER A 212 -1.49 -11.65 10.52
CA SER A 212 -0.09 -11.32 10.26
C SER A 212 0.93 -12.44 10.52
N THR A 213 0.51 -13.71 10.64
CA THR A 213 1.42 -14.81 11.03
C THR A 213 2.68 -14.88 10.16
N PHE A 214 2.57 -14.64 8.85
CA PHE A 214 3.69 -14.62 7.89
C PHE A 214 3.84 -13.27 7.18
N ALA A 215 3.30 -12.18 7.74
CA ALA A 215 3.39 -10.86 7.12
C ALA A 215 4.86 -10.47 6.94
N GLY A 216 5.33 -10.20 5.73
CA GLY A 216 6.72 -9.82 5.44
C GLY A 216 7.74 -10.95 5.59
N ALA A 217 7.30 -12.20 5.81
CA ALA A 217 8.15 -13.39 5.72
C ALA A 217 8.49 -13.67 4.24
N ALA A 218 9.34 -12.82 3.67
CA ALA A 218 9.51 -12.69 2.21
C ALA A 218 9.97 -13.99 1.52
N ALA A 219 10.75 -14.84 2.22
CA ALA A 219 11.24 -16.11 1.71
C ALA A 219 10.26 -17.28 1.89
N PHE A 220 9.18 -17.11 2.68
CA PHE A 220 8.30 -18.21 3.07
C PHE A 220 7.51 -18.76 1.88
N ASP A 221 7.65 -20.06 1.63
CA ASP A 221 6.91 -20.83 0.62
C ASP A 221 6.82 -22.31 1.00
N GLN A 222 6.03 -22.62 2.03
CA GLN A 222 5.86 -23.98 2.54
C GLN A 222 4.41 -24.46 2.40
N ASP A 223 4.24 -25.79 2.36
CA ASP A 223 2.92 -26.43 2.32
C ASP A 223 2.20 -26.26 3.66
N LEU A 224 0.97 -25.75 3.61
CA LEU A 224 0.09 -25.57 4.77
C LEU A 224 -1.19 -26.42 4.70
N SER A 225 -1.18 -27.50 3.92
CA SER A 225 -2.32 -28.42 3.74
C SER A 225 -2.79 -29.07 5.05
N SER A 226 -1.89 -29.26 6.02
CA SER A 226 -2.22 -29.87 7.33
C SER A 226 -2.85 -28.90 8.33
N TRP A 227 -2.98 -27.62 8.00
CA TRP A 227 -3.49 -26.60 8.91
C TRP A 227 -5.02 -26.65 9.00
N ASP A 228 -5.53 -26.87 10.20
CA ASP A 228 -6.94 -26.78 10.53
C ASP A 228 -7.36 -25.31 10.72
N MET A 229 -8.25 -24.84 9.84
CA MET A 229 -8.81 -23.49 9.82
C MET A 229 -10.20 -23.38 10.46
N SER A 230 -10.76 -24.50 10.95
CA SER A 230 -12.16 -24.59 11.41
C SER A 230 -12.51 -23.68 12.59
N ARG A 231 -11.51 -23.20 13.35
CA ARG A 231 -11.70 -22.26 14.48
C ARG A 231 -11.24 -20.83 14.19
N VAL A 232 -10.64 -20.59 13.04
CA VAL A 232 -10.04 -19.30 12.72
C VAL A 232 -11.13 -18.30 12.36
N VAL A 233 -11.10 -17.13 13.00
CA VAL A 233 -12.06 -16.03 12.75
C VAL A 233 -11.45 -14.94 11.86
N THR A 234 -10.12 -14.79 11.88
CA THR A 234 -9.42 -13.76 11.11
C THR A 234 -8.10 -14.25 10.53
N THR A 235 -7.91 -13.94 9.24
CA THR A 235 -6.69 -14.15 8.46
C THR A 235 -6.08 -12.83 7.95
N ARG A 236 -6.48 -11.70 8.58
CA ARG A 236 -6.03 -10.36 8.18
C ARG A 236 -4.51 -10.30 8.10
N LEU A 237 -3.98 -9.80 6.98
CA LEU A 237 -2.53 -9.64 6.73
C LEU A 237 -1.70 -10.94 6.80
N MET A 238 -2.31 -12.13 6.86
CA MET A 238 -1.60 -13.38 7.20
C MET A 238 -0.37 -13.63 6.32
N PHE A 239 -0.44 -13.31 5.02
CA PHE A 239 0.64 -13.46 4.04
C PHE A 239 1.04 -12.13 3.38
N ALA A 240 0.69 -11.00 3.98
CA ALA A 240 0.97 -9.69 3.39
C ALA A 240 2.49 -9.49 3.24
N GLY A 241 3.00 -9.31 2.02
CA GLY A 241 4.42 -9.17 1.72
C GLY A 241 5.23 -10.48 1.79
N ALA A 242 4.57 -11.65 1.87
CA ALA A 242 5.22 -12.95 1.72
C ALA A 242 5.50 -13.21 0.22
N ARG A 243 6.50 -12.50 -0.33
CA ARG A 243 6.71 -12.38 -1.79
C ARG A 243 6.98 -13.70 -2.51
N SER A 244 7.58 -14.67 -1.85
CA SER A 244 7.88 -15.99 -2.42
C SER A 244 6.74 -17.00 -2.28
N PHE A 245 5.71 -16.69 -1.48
CA PHE A 245 4.65 -17.62 -1.13
C PHE A 245 3.78 -17.95 -2.34
N ARG A 246 3.73 -19.22 -2.70
CA ARG A 246 2.93 -19.72 -3.84
C ARG A 246 1.55 -20.18 -3.43
N GLY A 247 1.31 -20.49 -2.15
CA GLY A 247 -0.02 -20.87 -1.65
C GLY A 247 -0.30 -22.37 -1.56
N THR A 248 0.72 -23.24 -1.62
CA THR A 248 0.54 -24.70 -1.57
C THR A 248 -0.29 -25.13 -0.36
N GLY A 249 -1.37 -25.88 -0.62
CA GLY A 249 -2.22 -26.47 0.42
C GLY A 249 -3.41 -25.63 0.88
N LEU A 250 -3.61 -24.42 0.33
CA LEU A 250 -4.66 -23.49 0.77
C LEU A 250 -6.06 -23.80 0.19
N SER A 251 -6.14 -24.41 -0.99
CA SER A 251 -7.39 -24.48 -1.78
C SER A 251 -8.58 -25.10 -1.06
N ASN A 252 -8.33 -26.03 -0.12
CA ASN A 252 -9.36 -26.80 0.60
C ASN A 252 -9.46 -26.45 2.09
N TRP A 253 -8.91 -25.31 2.52
CA TRP A 253 -9.07 -24.85 3.89
C TRP A 253 -10.55 -24.63 4.25
N ASN A 254 -10.93 -25.07 5.45
CA ASN A 254 -12.25 -24.79 6.00
C ASN A 254 -12.34 -23.34 6.50
N MET A 255 -12.83 -22.45 5.64
CA MET A 255 -12.94 -21.01 5.90
C MET A 255 -14.31 -20.56 6.41
N ALA A 256 -15.23 -21.49 6.68
CA ALA A 256 -16.64 -21.20 7.01
C ALA A 256 -16.86 -20.37 8.29
N ASN A 257 -15.82 -20.14 9.11
CA ASN A 257 -15.87 -19.30 10.30
C ASN A 257 -15.09 -17.98 10.18
N VAL A 258 -14.37 -17.79 9.08
CA VAL A 258 -13.57 -16.58 8.84
C VAL A 258 -14.49 -15.41 8.50
N GLN A 259 -14.27 -14.29 9.18
CA GLN A 259 -15.05 -13.05 9.01
C GLN A 259 -14.18 -11.91 8.47
N PHE A 260 -12.87 -11.93 8.74
CA PHE A 260 -11.95 -10.84 8.41
C PHE A 260 -10.74 -11.34 7.60
N THR A 261 -10.71 -11.02 6.31
CA THR A 261 -9.68 -11.44 5.34
C THR A 261 -8.84 -10.29 4.77
N GLY A 262 -9.07 -9.06 5.24
CA GLY A 262 -8.44 -7.86 4.66
C GLY A 262 -6.91 -7.96 4.55
N SER A 263 -6.37 -7.53 3.42
CA SER A 263 -4.94 -7.58 3.09
C SER A 263 -4.27 -8.96 3.23
N MET A 264 -5.01 -10.07 3.23
CA MET A 264 -4.43 -11.41 3.48
C MET A 264 -3.24 -11.73 2.56
N PHE A 265 -3.30 -11.34 1.29
CA PHE A 265 -2.27 -11.58 0.26
C PHE A 265 -1.71 -10.29 -0.34
N GLU A 266 -1.83 -9.16 0.36
CA GLU A 266 -1.29 -7.89 -0.13
C GLU A 266 0.22 -8.00 -0.40
N GLN A 267 0.69 -7.66 -1.61
CA GLN A 267 2.09 -7.81 -2.05
C GLN A 267 2.65 -9.25 -1.98
N ALA A 268 1.80 -10.29 -1.96
CA ALA A 268 2.22 -11.68 -2.13
C ALA A 268 2.46 -11.98 -3.63
N THR A 269 3.56 -11.45 -4.17
CA THR A 269 3.80 -11.34 -5.62
C THR A 269 3.91 -12.67 -6.37
N SER A 270 4.16 -13.80 -5.69
CA SER A 270 4.23 -15.15 -6.31
C SER A 270 2.96 -15.97 -6.12
N PHE A 271 1.98 -15.46 -5.39
CA PHE A 271 0.76 -16.19 -5.06
C PHE A 271 -0.19 -16.25 -6.27
N SER A 272 -0.70 -17.44 -6.61
CA SER A 272 -1.53 -17.66 -7.80
C SER A 272 -2.47 -18.88 -7.72
N GLN A 273 -2.83 -19.34 -6.53
CA GLN A 273 -3.63 -20.56 -6.36
C GLN A 273 -5.13 -20.31 -6.48
N ASP A 274 -5.84 -21.34 -6.95
CA ASP A 274 -7.30 -21.43 -6.89
C ASP A 274 -7.75 -21.65 -5.43
N LEU A 275 -8.86 -21.00 -5.04
CA LEU A 275 -9.34 -20.98 -3.66
C LEU A 275 -10.83 -21.33 -3.60
N PHE A 276 -11.15 -22.54 -3.14
CA PHE A 276 -12.52 -23.07 -3.07
C PHE A 276 -13.09 -22.96 -1.65
N TRP A 277 -13.18 -21.73 -1.16
CA TRP A 277 -13.53 -21.43 0.23
C TRP A 277 -15.01 -21.08 0.40
N ASP A 278 -15.55 -21.40 1.57
CA ASP A 278 -16.79 -20.79 2.06
C ASP A 278 -16.49 -19.38 2.62
N THR A 279 -16.91 -18.35 1.89
CA THR A 279 -16.74 -16.94 2.25
C THR A 279 -18.02 -16.28 2.73
N SER A 280 -19.10 -17.04 2.96
CA SER A 280 -20.46 -16.53 3.27
C SER A 280 -20.53 -15.58 4.47
N LYS A 281 -19.55 -15.64 5.39
CA LYS A 281 -19.45 -14.78 6.58
C LYS A 281 -18.52 -13.57 6.42
N VAL A 282 -17.81 -13.44 5.30
CA VAL A 282 -16.89 -12.34 5.04
C VAL A 282 -17.69 -11.09 4.67
N GLN A 283 -17.48 -10.00 5.43
CA GLN A 283 -18.20 -8.73 5.23
C GLN A 283 -17.40 -7.69 4.43
N ALA A 284 -16.08 -7.85 4.36
CA ALA A 284 -15.20 -6.96 3.61
C ALA A 284 -13.93 -7.69 3.15
N MET A 285 -13.57 -7.52 1.88
CA MET A 285 -12.39 -8.11 1.24
C MET A 285 -11.33 -7.04 0.90
N ASN A 286 -11.24 -6.02 1.76
CA ASN A 286 -10.42 -4.85 1.49
C ASN A 286 -8.95 -5.22 1.27
N SER A 287 -8.37 -4.76 0.17
CA SER A 287 -6.98 -4.99 -0.22
C SER A 287 -6.54 -6.46 -0.27
N MET A 288 -7.47 -7.43 -0.35
CA MET A 288 -7.16 -8.85 -0.15
C MET A 288 -6.03 -9.36 -1.04
N PHE A 289 -5.97 -8.92 -2.30
CA PHE A 289 -4.95 -9.25 -3.30
C PHE A 289 -4.23 -8.02 -3.85
N ARG A 290 -4.22 -6.91 -3.10
CA ARG A 290 -3.57 -5.67 -3.54
C ARG A 290 -2.09 -5.92 -3.85
N ASP A 291 -1.62 -5.55 -5.03
CA ASP A 291 -0.26 -5.77 -5.53
C ASP A 291 0.19 -7.25 -5.54
N ALA A 292 -0.74 -8.22 -5.52
CA ALA A 292 -0.45 -9.64 -5.75
C ALA A 292 -0.26 -9.89 -7.25
N THR A 293 0.87 -9.43 -7.79
CA THR A 293 1.06 -9.23 -9.23
C THR A 293 0.92 -10.48 -10.10
N SER A 294 1.17 -11.68 -9.56
CA SER A 294 1.01 -12.97 -10.27
C SER A 294 -0.34 -13.66 -10.03
N PHE A 295 -1.23 -13.06 -9.25
CA PHE A 295 -2.49 -13.72 -8.87
C PHE A 295 -3.43 -13.87 -10.08
N ALA A 296 -3.74 -15.13 -10.41
CA ALA A 296 -4.65 -15.53 -11.49
C ALA A 296 -5.56 -16.70 -11.08
N GLY A 297 -5.69 -16.95 -9.77
CA GLY A 297 -6.42 -18.10 -9.25
C GLY A 297 -7.94 -17.99 -9.44
N ASP A 298 -8.61 -19.13 -9.51
CA ASP A 298 -10.07 -19.22 -9.53
C ASP A 298 -10.66 -18.96 -8.15
N ILE A 299 -11.60 -18.01 -8.11
CA ILE A 299 -12.37 -17.58 -6.94
C ILE A 299 -13.86 -17.41 -7.29
N SER A 300 -14.30 -18.00 -8.41
CA SER A 300 -15.68 -17.93 -8.88
C SER A 300 -16.69 -18.57 -7.92
N SER A 301 -16.24 -19.47 -7.04
CA SER A 301 -17.11 -20.17 -6.09
C SER A 301 -17.40 -19.39 -4.81
N TRP A 302 -16.84 -18.20 -4.63
CA TRP A 302 -16.98 -17.43 -3.41
C TRP A 302 -18.39 -16.86 -3.25
N ASP A 303 -18.95 -17.00 -2.05
CA ASP A 303 -20.18 -16.31 -1.64
C ASP A 303 -19.83 -14.91 -1.12
N THR A 304 -20.18 -13.89 -1.90
CA THR A 304 -19.97 -12.47 -1.57
C THR A 304 -21.24 -11.76 -1.08
N SER A 305 -22.36 -12.48 -0.89
CA SER A 305 -23.67 -11.90 -0.55
C SER A 305 -23.70 -11.12 0.77
N SER A 306 -22.72 -11.36 1.66
CA SER A 306 -22.51 -10.62 2.92
C SER A 306 -21.58 -9.42 2.81
N CYS A 307 -20.88 -9.24 1.68
CA CYS A 307 -19.89 -8.18 1.50
C CYS A 307 -20.53 -6.80 1.35
N THR A 308 -19.97 -5.83 2.06
CA THR A 308 -20.37 -4.40 1.96
C THR A 308 -19.28 -3.53 1.35
N SER A 309 -18.05 -4.05 1.22
CA SER A 309 -16.87 -3.32 0.79
C SER A 309 -15.90 -4.23 0.04
N LEU A 310 -15.54 -3.83 -1.18
CA LEU A 310 -14.54 -4.47 -2.04
C LEU A 310 -13.37 -3.50 -2.35
N LEU A 311 -13.12 -2.57 -1.42
CA LEU A 311 -12.08 -1.54 -1.54
C LEU A 311 -10.72 -2.16 -1.88
N ARG A 312 -10.15 -1.78 -3.02
CA ARG A 312 -8.80 -2.18 -3.46
C ARG A 312 -8.57 -3.69 -3.54
N THR A 313 -9.63 -4.51 -3.64
CA THR A 313 -9.51 -5.98 -3.52
C THR A 313 -8.47 -6.57 -4.49
N PHE A 314 -8.42 -6.11 -5.74
CA PHE A 314 -7.45 -6.55 -6.75
C PHE A 314 -6.57 -5.40 -7.28
N GLU A 315 -6.48 -4.25 -6.58
CA GLU A 315 -5.65 -3.13 -7.02
C GLU A 315 -4.21 -3.60 -7.29
N GLY A 316 -3.70 -3.42 -8.52
CA GLY A 316 -2.33 -3.81 -8.89
C GLY A 316 -2.10 -5.31 -9.09
N ALA A 317 -3.13 -6.17 -9.02
CA ALA A 317 -3.04 -7.58 -9.38
C ALA A 317 -2.92 -7.74 -10.90
N SER A 318 -1.73 -7.46 -11.42
CA SER A 318 -1.48 -7.10 -12.83
C SER A 318 -1.85 -8.16 -13.88
N VAL A 319 -2.02 -9.42 -13.49
CA VAL A 319 -2.42 -10.50 -14.40
C VAL A 319 -3.83 -11.02 -14.14
N PHE A 320 -4.51 -10.50 -13.13
CA PHE A 320 -5.80 -10.99 -12.68
C PHE A 320 -6.88 -10.77 -13.75
N ASN A 321 -7.56 -11.85 -14.13
CA ASN A 321 -8.63 -11.87 -15.13
C ASN A 321 -9.57 -13.09 -14.94
N SER A 322 -9.77 -13.53 -13.70
CA SER A 322 -10.62 -14.68 -13.36
C SER A 322 -12.11 -14.32 -13.43
N ASP A 323 -12.98 -15.31 -13.61
CA ASP A 323 -14.43 -15.12 -13.66
C ASP A 323 -14.99 -14.65 -12.30
N LEU A 324 -15.76 -13.56 -12.33
CA LEU A 324 -16.46 -12.98 -11.17
C LEU A 324 -17.98 -12.86 -11.39
N SER A 325 -18.51 -13.48 -12.44
CA SER A 325 -19.92 -13.34 -12.85
C SER A 325 -20.92 -13.87 -11.82
N SER A 326 -20.49 -14.79 -10.96
CA SER A 326 -21.26 -15.40 -9.86
C SER A 326 -21.31 -14.56 -8.59
N TRP A 327 -20.45 -13.53 -8.47
CA TRP A 327 -20.36 -12.74 -7.25
C TRP A 327 -21.64 -11.93 -7.02
N ASP A 328 -22.27 -12.14 -5.87
CA ASP A 328 -23.36 -11.29 -5.38
C ASP A 328 -22.77 -10.02 -4.74
N VAL A 329 -22.84 -8.91 -5.46
CA VAL A 329 -22.38 -7.59 -5.00
C VAL A 329 -23.53 -6.68 -4.56
N GLY A 330 -24.75 -7.21 -4.40
CA GLY A 330 -25.97 -6.43 -4.15
C GLY A 330 -25.98 -5.63 -2.84
N ARG A 331 -25.04 -5.89 -1.91
CA ARG A 331 -24.84 -5.14 -0.67
C ARG A 331 -23.59 -4.25 -0.65
N VAL A 332 -22.77 -4.31 -1.70
CA VAL A 332 -21.50 -3.60 -1.77
C VAL A 332 -21.76 -2.12 -2.01
N ARG A 333 -21.19 -1.27 -1.15
CA ARG A 333 -21.31 0.19 -1.23
C ARG A 333 -20.06 0.86 -1.80
N PHE A 334 -18.91 0.22 -1.65
CA PHE A 334 -17.60 0.76 -2.00
C PHE A 334 -16.88 -0.18 -2.96
N PHE A 335 -16.76 0.25 -4.21
CA PHE A 335 -16.04 -0.42 -5.29
C PHE A 335 -14.68 0.24 -5.57
N ASP A 336 -14.26 1.16 -4.72
CA ASP A 336 -13.11 2.02 -5.01
C ASP A 336 -11.86 1.16 -5.26
N ARG A 337 -11.23 1.38 -6.42
CA ARG A 337 -10.02 0.66 -6.86
C ARG A 337 -10.15 -0.86 -6.91
N ILE A 338 -11.36 -1.41 -7.03
CA ILE A 338 -11.58 -2.87 -7.01
C ILE A 338 -10.70 -3.62 -8.02
N LEU A 339 -10.58 -3.11 -9.25
CA LEU A 339 -9.89 -3.75 -10.38
C LEU A 339 -8.83 -2.82 -11.01
N ALA A 340 -8.40 -1.78 -10.28
CA ALA A 340 -7.41 -0.83 -10.77
C ALA A 340 -6.08 -1.52 -11.12
N GLY A 341 -5.52 -1.24 -12.29
CA GLY A 341 -4.25 -1.78 -12.76
C GLY A 341 -4.24 -3.28 -13.06
N THR A 342 -5.41 -3.91 -13.24
CA THR A 342 -5.54 -5.33 -13.60
C THR A 342 -5.64 -5.53 -15.12
N LYS A 343 -5.57 -6.79 -15.57
CA LYS A 343 -5.92 -7.22 -16.94
C LYS A 343 -7.38 -7.65 -17.08
N PHE A 344 -8.21 -7.31 -16.10
CA PHE A 344 -9.55 -7.84 -16.00
C PHE A 344 -10.42 -7.39 -17.18
N ASN A 345 -11.10 -8.34 -17.82
CA ASN A 345 -12.06 -8.10 -18.90
C ASN A 345 -13.12 -9.22 -18.98
N GLN A 346 -13.50 -9.83 -17.85
CA GLN A 346 -14.55 -10.86 -17.80
C GLN A 346 -15.95 -10.23 -17.64
N ASP A 347 -16.98 -11.04 -17.88
CA ASP A 347 -18.38 -10.62 -17.76
C ASP A 347 -18.75 -10.29 -16.30
N ILE A 348 -19.15 -9.04 -16.09
CA ILE A 348 -19.70 -8.49 -14.84
C ILE A 348 -21.02 -7.76 -15.06
N SER A 349 -21.67 -8.00 -16.21
CA SER A 349 -22.90 -7.31 -16.63
C SER A 349 -24.09 -7.57 -15.69
N ARG A 350 -24.06 -8.71 -14.97
CA ARG A 350 -25.13 -9.14 -14.04
C ARG A 350 -24.95 -8.65 -12.61
N TRP A 351 -23.90 -7.91 -12.31
CA TRP A 351 -23.69 -7.36 -10.98
C TRP A 351 -24.80 -6.37 -10.62
N ASN A 352 -25.43 -6.56 -9.46
CA ASN A 352 -26.38 -5.61 -8.92
C ASN A 352 -25.64 -4.49 -8.17
N THR A 353 -25.45 -3.36 -8.83
CA THR A 353 -24.73 -2.20 -8.28
C THR A 353 -25.63 -1.16 -7.61
N SER A 354 -26.93 -1.44 -7.43
CA SER A 354 -27.92 -0.45 -6.92
C SER A 354 -27.58 0.13 -5.53
N GLN A 355 -26.73 -0.51 -4.73
CA GLN A 355 -26.29 -0.02 -3.43
C GLN A 355 -24.93 0.72 -3.44
N ALA A 356 -24.28 0.80 -4.61
CA ALA A 356 -23.00 1.47 -4.76
C ALA A 356 -23.12 2.97 -4.45
N VAL A 357 -22.19 3.47 -3.64
CA VAL A 357 -22.06 4.87 -3.25
C VAL A 357 -20.81 5.49 -3.89
N SER A 358 -19.73 4.71 -3.98
CA SER A 358 -18.47 5.12 -4.59
C SER A 358 -17.96 4.06 -5.54
N MET A 359 -17.54 4.50 -6.72
CA MET A 359 -16.83 3.70 -7.73
C MET A 359 -15.51 4.36 -8.15
N SER A 360 -14.99 5.28 -7.33
CA SER A 360 -13.77 6.02 -7.64
C SER A 360 -12.60 5.06 -7.93
N TYR A 361 -11.92 5.28 -9.05
CA TYR A 361 -10.81 4.46 -9.53
C TYR A 361 -11.13 2.98 -9.79
N ALA A 362 -12.39 2.55 -9.87
CA ALA A 362 -12.75 1.13 -9.96
C ALA A 362 -11.97 0.35 -11.04
N PHE A 363 -11.73 0.97 -12.19
CA PHE A 363 -11.00 0.42 -13.33
C PHE A 363 -9.80 1.28 -13.74
N ALA A 364 -9.30 2.16 -12.86
CA ALA A 364 -8.16 3.01 -13.17
C ALA A 364 -6.94 2.17 -13.59
N TYR A 365 -6.36 2.49 -14.74
CA TYR A 365 -5.22 1.84 -15.38
C TYR A 365 -5.45 0.37 -15.76
N ALA A 366 -6.70 -0.12 -15.75
CA ALA A 366 -7.08 -1.41 -16.30
C ALA A 366 -7.14 -1.32 -17.85
N ARG A 367 -5.96 -1.31 -18.49
CA ARG A 367 -5.81 -0.94 -19.91
C ARG A 367 -6.63 -1.80 -20.87
N ASP A 368 -6.84 -3.07 -20.54
CA ASP A 368 -7.54 -4.06 -21.36
C ASP A 368 -9.07 -4.12 -21.07
N PHE A 369 -9.54 -3.38 -20.07
CA PHE A 369 -10.94 -3.43 -19.64
C PHE A 369 -11.88 -2.82 -20.69
N ASN A 370 -12.84 -3.63 -21.15
CA ASN A 370 -13.93 -3.23 -22.04
C ASN A 370 -15.16 -4.14 -21.87
N ALA A 371 -15.38 -4.68 -20.67
CA ALA A 371 -16.52 -5.56 -20.38
C ALA A 371 -17.82 -4.76 -20.25
N ASP A 372 -18.95 -5.36 -20.67
CA ASP A 372 -20.26 -4.70 -20.65
C ASP A 372 -20.71 -4.37 -19.21
N ILE A 373 -20.96 -3.09 -18.97
CA ILE A 373 -21.48 -2.52 -17.73
C ILE A 373 -22.68 -1.59 -17.99
N SER A 374 -23.29 -1.68 -19.17
CA SER A 374 -24.41 -0.84 -19.60
C SER A 374 -25.65 -0.99 -18.70
N MET A 375 -25.82 -2.18 -18.11
CA MET A 375 -26.95 -2.55 -17.24
C MET A 375 -26.72 -2.25 -15.75
N TRP A 376 -25.58 -1.67 -15.38
CA TRP A 376 -25.31 -1.31 -14.00
C TRP A 376 -26.23 -0.19 -13.53
N ASP A 377 -26.80 -0.36 -12.33
CA ASP A 377 -27.51 0.71 -11.64
C ASP A 377 -26.53 1.59 -10.88
N VAL A 378 -26.32 2.81 -11.37
CA VAL A 378 -25.43 3.80 -10.77
C VAL A 378 -26.19 4.96 -10.11
N SER A 379 -27.52 4.83 -9.92
CA SER A 379 -28.37 5.95 -9.48
C SER A 379 -28.07 6.46 -8.06
N ASN A 380 -27.30 5.69 -7.27
CA ASN A 380 -26.88 6.04 -5.91
C ASN A 380 -25.39 6.41 -5.81
N VAL A 381 -24.65 6.36 -6.92
CA VAL A 381 -23.21 6.64 -6.92
C VAL A 381 -22.99 8.15 -6.88
N GLY A 382 -22.26 8.61 -5.86
CA GLY A 382 -21.88 10.01 -5.69
C GLY A 382 -20.49 10.35 -6.25
N PHE A 383 -19.61 9.36 -6.30
CA PHE A 383 -18.19 9.53 -6.64
C PHE A 383 -17.78 8.59 -7.78
N PHE A 384 -17.44 9.20 -8.92
CA PHE A 384 -16.93 8.53 -10.13
C PHE A 384 -15.46 8.84 -10.38
N ASP A 385 -14.78 9.49 -9.44
CA ASP A 385 -13.45 10.07 -9.64
C ASP A 385 -12.49 9.03 -10.19
N SER A 386 -11.92 9.31 -11.37
CA SER A 386 -10.91 8.47 -12.03
C SER A 386 -11.37 7.04 -12.33
N MET A 387 -12.68 6.77 -12.40
CA MET A 387 -13.22 5.40 -12.54
C MET A 387 -12.60 4.61 -13.71
N PHE A 388 -12.36 5.25 -14.85
CA PHE A 388 -11.75 4.68 -16.05
C PHE A 388 -10.45 5.37 -16.44
N GLU A 389 -9.79 6.06 -15.50
CA GLU A 389 -8.54 6.76 -15.79
C GLU A 389 -7.51 5.79 -16.40
N GLY A 390 -7.02 6.02 -17.61
CA GLY A 390 -6.03 5.15 -18.27
C GLY A 390 -6.55 3.79 -18.73
N ALA A 391 -7.86 3.54 -18.69
CA ALA A 391 -8.50 2.36 -19.27
C ALA A 391 -8.57 2.50 -20.81
N SER A 392 -7.42 2.38 -21.47
CA SER A 392 -7.23 2.79 -22.87
C SER A 392 -8.13 2.11 -23.91
N GLN A 393 -8.65 0.91 -23.64
CA GLN A 393 -9.54 0.17 -24.55
C GLN A 393 -11.04 0.38 -24.26
N PHE A 394 -11.36 1.07 -23.16
CA PHE A 394 -12.74 1.18 -22.70
C PHE A 394 -13.59 2.05 -23.64
N SER A 395 -14.68 1.48 -24.15
CA SER A 395 -15.57 2.11 -25.14
C SER A 395 -17.02 1.58 -25.06
N GLN A 396 -17.45 1.12 -23.89
CA GLN A 396 -18.79 0.56 -23.69
C GLN A 396 -19.89 1.63 -23.67
N ASP A 397 -21.12 1.23 -24.03
CA ASP A 397 -22.29 2.10 -23.98
C ASP A 397 -22.69 2.39 -22.52
N LEU A 398 -22.76 3.68 -22.18
CA LEU A 398 -23.15 4.18 -20.85
C LEU A 398 -24.39 5.09 -20.92
N SER A 399 -25.09 5.12 -22.06
CA SER A 399 -26.20 6.05 -22.31
C SER A 399 -27.41 5.82 -21.40
N ALA A 400 -27.54 4.63 -20.82
CA ALA A 400 -28.61 4.25 -19.89
C ALA A 400 -28.34 4.61 -18.42
N TRP A 401 -27.13 5.05 -18.09
CA TRP A 401 -26.76 5.36 -16.72
C TRP A 401 -27.48 6.59 -16.16
N ASN A 402 -28.01 6.47 -14.95
CA ASN A 402 -28.60 7.59 -14.22
C ASN A 402 -27.55 8.23 -13.30
N THR A 403 -26.98 9.36 -13.73
CA THR A 403 -25.91 10.07 -13.02
C THR A 403 -26.40 11.19 -12.10
N ALA A 404 -27.71 11.36 -11.91
CA ALA A 404 -28.27 12.54 -11.22
C ALA A 404 -27.83 12.69 -9.75
N HIS A 405 -27.33 11.62 -9.12
CA HIS A 405 -26.80 11.65 -7.76
C HIS A 405 -25.33 12.05 -7.68
N ALA A 406 -24.59 12.02 -8.79
CA ALA A 406 -23.17 12.26 -8.81
C ALA A 406 -22.83 13.68 -8.32
N THR A 407 -21.81 13.77 -7.47
CA THR A 407 -21.28 15.04 -6.96
C THR A 407 -19.87 15.33 -7.46
N SER A 408 -19.09 14.29 -7.80
CA SER A 408 -17.73 14.39 -8.31
C SER A 408 -17.48 13.41 -9.44
N MET A 409 -16.90 13.92 -10.54
CA MET A 409 -16.56 13.18 -11.76
C MET A 409 -15.16 13.56 -12.26
N SER A 410 -14.25 13.89 -11.34
CA SER A 410 -12.90 14.30 -11.71
C SER A 410 -12.14 13.16 -12.36
N SER A 411 -11.47 13.41 -13.49
CA SER A 411 -10.66 12.44 -14.23
C SER A 411 -11.38 11.14 -14.66
N THR A 412 -12.72 11.08 -14.65
CA THR A 412 -13.48 9.83 -14.87
C THR A 412 -13.02 9.04 -16.09
N PHE A 413 -12.71 9.73 -17.20
CA PHE A 413 -12.23 9.15 -18.46
C PHE A 413 -10.85 9.68 -18.87
N ALA A 414 -10.08 10.24 -17.93
CA ALA A 414 -8.74 10.74 -18.24
C ALA A 414 -7.88 9.61 -18.84
N TYR A 415 -7.25 9.83 -20.00
CA TYR A 415 -6.43 8.87 -20.74
C TYR A 415 -7.16 7.59 -21.18
N ALA A 416 -8.51 7.56 -21.17
CA ALA A 416 -9.31 6.53 -21.81
C ALA A 416 -9.37 6.79 -23.34
N SER A 417 -8.27 6.57 -24.03
CA SER A 417 -8.05 7.06 -25.41
C SER A 417 -9.06 6.56 -26.44
N ALA A 418 -9.64 5.37 -26.27
CA ALA A 418 -10.68 4.81 -27.14
C ALA A 418 -12.11 5.26 -26.79
N PHE A 419 -12.33 5.93 -25.66
CA PHE A 419 -13.67 6.25 -25.18
C PHE A 419 -14.34 7.31 -26.06
N ASN A 420 -15.50 6.98 -26.64
CA ASN A 420 -16.33 7.91 -27.41
C ASN A 420 -17.83 7.56 -27.35
N SER A 421 -18.27 6.92 -26.26
CA SER A 421 -19.67 6.51 -26.10
C SER A 421 -20.59 7.69 -25.77
N ASP A 422 -21.85 7.64 -26.22
CA ASP A 422 -22.82 8.69 -25.99
C ASP A 422 -23.12 8.89 -24.50
N VAL A 423 -22.80 10.08 -23.99
CA VAL A 423 -23.08 10.55 -22.63
C VAL A 423 -23.99 11.77 -22.61
N SER A 424 -24.61 12.11 -23.75
CA SER A 424 -25.49 13.28 -23.88
C SER A 424 -26.74 13.21 -22.99
N ARG A 425 -27.16 12.00 -22.58
CA ARG A 425 -28.33 11.82 -21.72
C ARG A 425 -28.04 11.86 -20.22
N TRP A 426 -26.77 12.01 -19.84
CA TRP A 426 -26.40 12.10 -18.44
C TRP A 426 -26.94 13.39 -17.83
N ASP A 427 -27.54 13.27 -16.63
CA ASP A 427 -27.96 14.40 -15.81
C ASP A 427 -26.94 14.59 -14.69
N VAL A 428 -26.38 15.80 -14.57
CA VAL A 428 -25.26 16.11 -13.68
C VAL A 428 -25.53 17.31 -12.76
N PRO A 429 -26.75 17.50 -12.23
CA PRO A 429 -27.18 18.77 -11.64
C PRO A 429 -26.47 19.07 -10.32
N ARG A 430 -25.81 18.08 -9.71
CA ARG A 430 -25.10 18.16 -8.43
C ARG A 430 -23.58 18.09 -8.58
N VAL A 431 -23.07 17.83 -9.79
CA VAL A 431 -21.63 17.70 -10.01
C VAL A 431 -20.98 19.07 -9.89
N ASN A 432 -20.04 19.21 -8.97
CA ASN A 432 -19.29 20.45 -8.77
C ASN A 432 -17.84 20.37 -9.26
N ASN A 433 -17.33 19.17 -9.55
CA ASN A 433 -15.96 18.95 -10.00
C ASN A 433 -15.92 17.98 -11.21
N MET A 434 -15.44 18.49 -12.35
CA MET A 434 -15.16 17.75 -13.58
C MET A 434 -13.73 18.00 -14.06
N ASN A 435 -12.81 18.34 -13.15
CA ASN A 435 -11.41 18.54 -13.50
C ASN A 435 -10.87 17.31 -14.22
N SER A 436 -10.19 17.53 -15.35
CA SER A 436 -9.52 16.50 -16.14
C SER A 436 -10.42 15.36 -16.63
N MET A 437 -11.75 15.49 -16.60
CA MET A 437 -12.68 14.38 -16.85
C MET A 437 -12.40 13.62 -18.16
N PHE A 438 -11.99 14.31 -19.22
CA PHE A 438 -11.65 13.77 -20.53
C PHE A 438 -10.20 14.10 -20.95
N MET A 439 -9.31 14.43 -19.99
CA MET A 439 -7.91 14.72 -20.28
C MET A 439 -7.28 13.54 -21.04
N GLY A 440 -6.75 13.72 -22.25
CA GLY A 440 -6.13 12.67 -23.04
C GLY A 440 -7.11 11.60 -23.57
N ALA A 441 -8.42 11.82 -23.51
CA ALA A 441 -9.41 10.97 -24.17
C ALA A 441 -9.44 11.29 -25.68
N GLU A 442 -8.41 10.82 -26.41
CA GLU A 442 -8.10 11.21 -27.79
C GLU A 442 -9.28 11.05 -28.77
N SER A 443 -10.11 10.01 -28.62
CA SER A 443 -11.25 9.72 -29.50
C SER A 443 -12.54 10.45 -29.12
N PHE A 444 -12.60 11.09 -27.95
CA PHE A 444 -13.84 11.63 -27.40
C PHE A 444 -14.33 12.85 -28.19
N SER A 445 -15.57 12.81 -28.68
CA SER A 445 -16.15 13.89 -29.50
C SER A 445 -17.67 14.04 -29.32
N GLN A 446 -18.22 13.69 -28.16
CA GLN A 446 -19.67 13.66 -27.93
C GLN A 446 -20.27 15.03 -27.57
N ASP A 447 -21.57 15.19 -27.85
CA ASP A 447 -22.36 16.38 -27.52
C ASP A 447 -22.72 16.39 -26.01
N LEU A 448 -22.39 17.48 -25.33
CA LEU A 448 -22.60 17.73 -23.90
C LEU A 448 -23.56 18.90 -23.64
N SER A 449 -24.23 19.43 -24.67
CA SER A 449 -25.06 20.64 -24.58
C SER A 449 -26.31 20.50 -23.69
N SER A 450 -26.73 19.27 -23.41
CA SER A 450 -27.86 18.91 -22.55
C SER A 450 -27.51 18.84 -21.06
N TRP A 451 -26.23 18.88 -20.69
CA TRP A 451 -25.81 18.72 -19.30
C TRP A 451 -26.22 19.94 -18.45
N GLN A 452 -26.80 19.67 -17.27
CA GLN A 452 -27.16 20.69 -16.29
C GLN A 452 -25.97 21.01 -15.39
N THR A 453 -25.24 22.09 -15.68
CA THR A 453 -23.97 22.45 -15.03
C THR A 453 -24.06 23.58 -14.01
N SER A 454 -25.25 23.91 -13.51
CA SER A 454 -25.45 25.04 -12.59
C SER A 454 -24.73 24.88 -11.24
N SER A 455 -24.36 23.65 -10.83
CA SER A 455 -23.56 23.40 -9.62
C SER A 455 -22.04 23.33 -9.88
N LEU A 456 -21.60 23.48 -11.13
CA LEU A 456 -20.23 23.23 -11.54
C LEU A 456 -19.29 24.34 -11.06
N LEU A 457 -18.22 23.96 -10.35
CA LEU A 457 -17.21 24.88 -9.82
C LEU A 457 -15.88 24.75 -10.57
N THR A 458 -15.49 23.54 -11.01
CA THR A 458 -14.16 23.30 -11.57
C THR A 458 -14.19 22.38 -12.80
N VAL A 459 -13.57 22.84 -13.89
CA VAL A 459 -13.41 22.12 -15.18
C VAL A 459 -11.97 22.22 -15.73
N SER A 460 -11.00 22.44 -14.84
CA SER A 460 -9.58 22.57 -15.22
C SER A 460 -9.11 21.32 -15.96
N SER A 461 -8.44 21.52 -17.09
CA SER A 461 -7.92 20.47 -17.98
C SER A 461 -8.97 19.46 -18.48
N MET A 462 -10.27 19.78 -18.46
CA MET A 462 -11.34 18.82 -18.76
C MET A 462 -11.15 18.10 -20.11
N PHE A 463 -10.66 18.80 -21.14
CA PHE A 463 -10.39 18.27 -22.49
C PHE A 463 -8.92 18.42 -22.89
N GLU A 464 -8.00 18.56 -21.93
CA GLU A 464 -6.58 18.70 -22.23
C GLU A 464 -6.07 17.46 -22.99
N GLY A 465 -5.58 17.61 -24.21
CA GLY A 465 -5.12 16.52 -25.07
C GLY A 465 -6.23 15.65 -25.67
N ALA A 466 -7.52 16.01 -25.55
CA ALA A 466 -8.61 15.35 -26.25
C ALA A 466 -8.62 15.77 -27.73
N THR A 467 -7.72 15.20 -28.53
CA THR A 467 -7.37 15.69 -29.87
C THR A 467 -8.53 15.70 -30.87
N SER A 468 -9.51 14.79 -30.75
CA SER A 468 -10.69 14.73 -31.62
C SER A 468 -11.90 15.53 -31.09
N PHE A 469 -11.79 16.16 -29.92
CA PHE A 469 -12.94 16.79 -29.28
C PHE A 469 -13.44 18.00 -30.07
N ASN A 470 -14.69 17.93 -30.52
CA ASN A 470 -15.42 19.02 -31.15
C ASN A 470 -16.94 18.96 -30.88
N GLY A 471 -17.32 18.33 -29.75
CA GLY A 471 -18.72 18.23 -29.34
C GLY A 471 -19.24 19.55 -28.78
N LYS A 472 -20.54 19.81 -28.92
CA LYS A 472 -21.16 20.99 -28.31
C LYS A 472 -21.07 20.92 -26.80
N LEU A 473 -20.86 22.06 -26.16
CA LEU A 473 -20.70 22.15 -24.71
C LEU A 473 -21.97 22.66 -24.04
N PHE A 474 -22.05 22.41 -22.74
CA PHE A 474 -23.06 22.96 -21.85
C PHE A 474 -23.10 24.49 -21.86
N LEU A 475 -24.23 25.05 -21.44
CA LEU A 475 -24.52 26.48 -21.57
C LEU A 475 -24.20 27.30 -20.31
N ASP A 476 -24.30 26.70 -19.11
CA ASP A 476 -24.16 27.44 -17.85
C ASP A 476 -22.76 27.27 -17.25
N THR A 477 -21.99 28.36 -17.25
CA THR A 477 -20.66 28.47 -16.61
C THR A 477 -20.63 29.45 -15.45
N SER A 478 -21.79 29.96 -15.02
CA SER A 478 -21.88 31.13 -14.12
C SER A 478 -21.23 30.93 -12.75
N ASN A 479 -21.15 29.69 -12.27
CA ASN A 479 -20.53 29.32 -10.99
C ASN A 479 -19.12 28.74 -11.14
N VAL A 480 -18.60 28.60 -12.37
CA VAL A 480 -17.27 28.03 -12.61
C VAL A 480 -16.19 28.99 -12.09
N LEU A 481 -15.34 28.48 -11.23
CA LEU A 481 -14.21 29.21 -10.63
C LEU A 481 -12.91 28.94 -11.37
N THR A 482 -12.72 27.74 -11.91
CA THR A 482 -11.45 27.32 -12.56
C THR A 482 -11.69 26.53 -13.84
N MET A 483 -11.01 26.93 -14.92
CA MET A 483 -11.04 26.25 -16.22
C MET A 483 -9.69 26.35 -16.97
N ASN A 484 -8.59 26.48 -16.22
CA ASN A 484 -7.25 26.51 -16.80
C ASN A 484 -6.97 25.24 -17.60
N SER A 485 -6.24 25.38 -18.70
CA SER A 485 -5.88 24.29 -19.62
C SER A 485 -7.06 23.48 -20.19
N MET A 486 -8.31 23.96 -20.07
CA MET A 486 -9.50 23.16 -20.41
C MET A 486 -9.45 22.55 -21.82
N PHE A 487 -8.95 23.29 -22.82
CA PHE A 487 -8.81 22.83 -24.21
C PHE A 487 -7.35 22.77 -24.66
N LYS A 488 -6.39 22.72 -23.74
CA LYS A 488 -4.97 22.66 -24.08
C LYS A 488 -4.70 21.42 -24.94
N GLY A 489 -4.19 21.59 -26.16
CA GLY A 489 -3.96 20.47 -27.09
C GLY A 489 -5.22 19.78 -27.64
N ALA A 490 -6.41 20.35 -27.47
CA ALA A 490 -7.64 19.86 -28.10
C ALA A 490 -7.67 20.28 -29.58
N LEU A 491 -6.92 19.54 -30.41
CA LEU A 491 -6.57 19.96 -31.77
C LEU A 491 -7.77 20.22 -32.70
N SER A 492 -8.90 19.54 -32.50
CA SER A 492 -10.10 19.63 -33.36
C SER A 492 -11.18 20.58 -32.84
N PHE A 493 -11.00 21.18 -31.66
CA PHE A 493 -12.03 21.96 -31.01
C PHE A 493 -12.29 23.28 -31.75
N ALA A 494 -13.53 23.50 -32.20
CA ALA A 494 -13.92 24.68 -32.99
C ALA A 494 -15.35 25.17 -32.68
N GLN A 495 -15.87 24.89 -31.47
CA GLN A 495 -17.21 25.33 -31.07
C GLN A 495 -17.23 26.80 -30.65
N ASP A 496 -18.36 27.46 -30.89
CA ASP A 496 -18.62 28.80 -30.34
C ASP A 496 -18.91 28.71 -28.84
N ILE A 497 -18.17 29.49 -28.05
CA ILE A 497 -18.27 29.62 -26.59
C ILE A 497 -18.27 31.09 -26.15
N SER A 498 -18.52 32.01 -27.09
CA SER A 498 -18.57 33.46 -26.86
C SER A 498 -19.66 33.89 -25.85
N PHE A 499 -20.67 33.03 -25.66
CA PHE A 499 -21.83 33.27 -24.79
C PHE A 499 -21.63 32.83 -23.32
N TRP A 500 -20.50 32.23 -22.98
CA TRP A 500 -20.23 31.79 -21.62
C TRP A 500 -20.14 32.94 -20.62
N ASN A 501 -20.70 32.73 -19.43
CA ASN A 501 -20.56 33.65 -18.31
C ASN A 501 -19.28 33.31 -17.53
N THR A 502 -18.26 34.14 -17.66
CA THR A 502 -16.96 33.95 -17.00
C THR A 502 -16.74 34.84 -15.77
N THR A 503 -17.76 35.58 -15.33
CA THR A 503 -17.65 36.57 -14.24
C THR A 503 -17.06 35.98 -12.95
N SER A 504 -17.38 34.72 -12.61
CA SER A 504 -16.88 34.05 -11.40
C SER A 504 -15.49 33.42 -11.55
N VAL A 505 -14.94 33.39 -12.77
CA VAL A 505 -13.74 32.62 -13.10
C VAL A 505 -12.50 33.32 -12.58
N GLN A 506 -11.67 32.56 -11.87
CA GLN A 506 -10.45 33.03 -11.22
C GLN A 506 -9.17 32.55 -11.94
N ASN A 507 -9.29 31.53 -12.80
CA ASN A 507 -8.14 30.93 -13.48
C ASN A 507 -8.49 30.45 -14.91
N LEU A 508 -7.89 31.13 -15.91
CA LEU A 508 -8.06 30.92 -17.36
C LEU A 508 -6.75 30.51 -18.08
N VAL A 509 -5.71 30.20 -17.31
CA VAL A 509 -4.34 30.00 -17.81
C VAL A 509 -4.30 28.87 -18.83
N SER A 510 -3.62 29.08 -19.96
CA SER A 510 -3.37 28.05 -20.99
C SER A 510 -4.62 27.38 -21.57
N ILE A 511 -5.81 27.98 -21.43
CA ILE A 511 -7.07 27.33 -21.83
C ILE A 511 -7.08 26.86 -23.30
N PHE A 512 -6.44 27.58 -24.22
CA PHE A 512 -6.35 27.30 -25.66
C PHE A 512 -4.90 27.03 -26.13
N GLU A 513 -3.97 26.75 -25.24
CA GLU A 513 -2.58 26.44 -25.63
C GLU A 513 -2.55 25.21 -26.58
N ASN A 514 -1.96 25.32 -27.77
CA ASN A 514 -2.00 24.30 -28.82
C ASN A 514 -3.41 23.82 -29.26
N ALA A 515 -4.47 24.61 -29.09
CA ALA A 515 -5.83 24.26 -29.56
C ALA A 515 -6.00 24.59 -31.06
N ALA A 516 -5.29 23.88 -31.94
CA ALA A 516 -5.02 24.29 -33.33
C ALA A 516 -6.24 24.70 -34.20
N SER A 517 -7.42 24.12 -33.98
CA SER A 517 -8.63 24.44 -34.78
C SER A 517 -9.51 25.54 -34.16
N PHE A 518 -9.20 26.02 -32.95
CA PHE A 518 -10.06 26.97 -32.26
C PHE A 518 -9.84 28.39 -32.75
N SER A 519 -10.81 28.96 -33.47
CA SER A 519 -10.77 30.34 -33.95
C SER A 519 -11.97 31.17 -33.47
N GLY A 520 -12.49 30.87 -32.27
CA GLY A 520 -13.68 31.55 -31.71
C GLY A 520 -13.34 32.89 -31.05
N ASP A 521 -14.22 33.88 -31.22
CA ASP A 521 -14.11 35.19 -30.55
C ASP A 521 -14.59 35.09 -29.09
N VAL A 522 -13.69 35.31 -28.13
CA VAL A 522 -13.99 35.34 -26.69
C VAL A 522 -13.68 36.70 -26.06
N SER A 523 -13.59 37.75 -26.87
CA SER A 523 -13.31 39.14 -26.43
C SER A 523 -14.36 39.68 -25.45
N SER A 524 -15.56 39.09 -25.46
CA SER A 524 -16.70 39.42 -24.59
C SER A 524 -16.60 38.88 -23.16
N TRP A 525 -15.68 37.96 -22.88
CA TRP A 525 -15.58 37.33 -21.56
C TRP A 525 -15.17 38.34 -20.48
N ASP A 526 -15.90 38.33 -19.35
CA ASP A 526 -15.51 39.08 -18.16
C ASP A 526 -14.42 38.31 -17.41
N THR A 527 -13.22 38.88 -17.37
CA THR A 527 -12.03 38.27 -16.75
C THR A 527 -11.55 39.01 -15.50
N GLN A 528 -12.33 39.94 -14.94
CA GLN A 528 -11.91 40.78 -13.81
C GLN A 528 -11.41 39.97 -12.60
N ASN A 529 -12.05 38.85 -12.30
CA ASN A 529 -11.66 37.96 -11.20
C ASN A 529 -10.45 37.07 -11.53
N ALA A 530 -10.08 36.93 -12.82
CA ALA A 530 -8.91 36.19 -13.28
C ALA A 530 -7.64 37.06 -13.45
N VAL A 531 -7.74 38.40 -13.38
CA VAL A 531 -6.64 39.36 -13.62
C VAL A 531 -5.45 39.18 -12.65
N GLN A 532 -5.64 38.56 -11.48
CA GLN A 532 -4.52 38.25 -10.59
C GLN A 532 -3.56 37.18 -11.15
N ASN A 533 -3.99 36.43 -12.18
CA ASN A 533 -3.28 35.31 -12.79
C ASN A 533 -2.98 35.54 -14.28
N CYS A 534 -2.63 36.77 -14.71
CA CYS A 534 -2.30 37.12 -16.11
C CYS A 534 -1.16 36.28 -16.73
N ILE A 535 -1.47 35.03 -17.08
CA ILE A 535 -0.70 34.08 -17.87
C ILE A 535 -1.51 33.89 -19.16
N PRO A 536 -0.87 33.78 -20.33
CA PRO A 536 -1.59 33.74 -21.61
C PRO A 536 -2.69 32.67 -21.64
N MET A 537 -3.86 33.03 -22.18
CA MET A 537 -4.94 32.08 -22.45
C MET A 537 -4.57 31.08 -23.57
N GLY A 538 -3.57 31.40 -24.38
CA GLY A 538 -3.02 30.54 -25.43
C GLY A 538 -1.64 30.99 -25.87
N ASP A 539 -1.09 30.33 -26.86
CA ASP A 539 0.24 30.57 -27.43
C ASP A 539 0.19 31.30 -28.79
N GLY A 540 -1.00 31.77 -29.21
CA GLY A 540 -1.23 32.40 -30.51
C GLY A 540 -1.34 31.40 -31.68
N SER A 541 -1.38 30.08 -31.40
CA SER A 541 -1.53 29.05 -32.45
C SER A 541 -2.95 28.96 -33.03
N ALA A 542 -3.95 29.43 -32.28
CA ALA A 542 -5.36 29.18 -32.54
C ALA A 542 -6.14 30.47 -32.89
N MET A 543 -5.88 31.55 -32.16
CA MET A 543 -6.66 32.80 -32.22
C MET A 543 -5.77 34.01 -32.52
N THR A 544 -6.37 35.08 -33.03
CA THR A 544 -5.70 36.36 -33.22
C THR A 544 -5.85 37.25 -31.97
N LEU A 545 -5.01 38.29 -31.84
CA LEU A 545 -5.01 39.16 -30.65
C LEU A 545 -6.38 39.79 -30.34
N GLY A 546 -7.18 40.10 -31.37
CA GLY A 546 -8.50 40.72 -31.22
C GLY A 546 -9.57 39.78 -30.66
N ASP A 547 -9.33 38.48 -30.71
CA ASP A 547 -10.29 37.46 -30.27
C ASP A 547 -10.20 37.22 -28.75
N TYR A 548 -9.18 37.74 -28.06
CA TYR A 548 -8.97 37.56 -26.63
C TYR A 548 -9.55 38.72 -25.79
N PRO A 549 -9.98 38.47 -24.54
CA PRO A 549 -10.25 39.54 -23.58
C PRO A 549 -9.01 40.45 -23.43
N PRO A 550 -9.15 41.78 -23.43
CA PRO A 550 -8.01 42.70 -23.44
C PRO A 550 -7.01 42.48 -22.29
N ALA A 551 -7.46 42.00 -21.13
CA ALA A 551 -6.62 41.73 -19.97
C ALA A 551 -5.86 40.38 -20.02
N CYS A 552 -6.19 39.49 -20.97
CA CYS A 552 -5.74 38.09 -21.00
C CYS A 552 -5.17 37.65 -22.36
N ALA A 553 -5.04 38.57 -23.31
CA ALA A 553 -4.47 38.30 -24.62
C ALA A 553 -2.99 37.86 -24.52
N PRO A 554 -2.54 36.90 -25.35
CA PRO A 554 -1.12 36.59 -25.47
C PRO A 554 -0.39 37.85 -25.92
N PHE A 555 0.73 38.18 -25.28
CA PHE A 555 1.49 39.37 -25.65
C PHE A 555 2.06 39.20 -27.07
N GLU A 556 1.43 39.82 -28.07
CA GLU A 556 2.11 40.08 -29.34
C GLU A 556 3.14 41.20 -29.15
N CYS A 557 4.39 40.92 -29.49
CA CYS A 557 5.45 41.92 -29.62
C CYS A 557 5.23 42.82 -30.86
N THR A 558 4.08 43.47 -31.01
CA THR A 558 3.76 44.22 -32.23
C THR A 558 3.45 45.69 -32.03
N THR A 559 3.39 46.21 -30.80
CA THR A 559 3.26 47.67 -30.60
C THR A 559 4.29 48.22 -29.63
N ILE A 560 5.36 48.79 -30.21
CA ILE A 560 6.32 49.65 -29.55
C ILE A 560 5.57 50.90 -29.05
N ILE A 561 5.26 50.95 -27.76
CA ILE A 561 5.06 52.23 -27.07
C ILE A 561 6.42 52.57 -26.48
N ALA A 562 7.15 53.45 -27.16
CA ALA A 562 8.45 53.93 -26.72
C ALA A 562 8.30 54.65 -25.38
N VAL A 563 8.73 54.03 -24.29
CA VAL A 563 9.01 54.73 -23.03
C VAL A 563 10.30 54.17 -22.45
N SER A 564 11.40 54.85 -22.73
CA SER A 564 12.70 54.59 -22.10
C SER A 564 12.92 55.61 -20.97
N TYR A 565 13.19 55.11 -19.76
CA TYR A 565 13.63 55.89 -18.61
C TYR A 565 15.06 55.49 -18.22
N GLU A 566 15.92 56.49 -17.96
CA GLU A 566 17.21 56.28 -17.27
C GLU A 566 17.17 56.90 -15.87
N CYS A 567 17.66 56.17 -14.87
CA CYS A 567 17.86 56.68 -13.52
C CYS A 567 19.18 57.45 -13.43
N VAL A 568 19.12 58.69 -12.94
CA VAL A 568 20.28 59.48 -12.49
C VAL A 568 19.99 60.03 -11.08
N PRO A 569 21.02 60.26 -10.23
CA PRO A 569 20.90 60.27 -8.76
C PRO A 569 20.10 61.38 -8.07
N ASP A 570 19.35 62.23 -8.79
CA ASP A 570 18.55 63.30 -8.17
C ASP A 570 17.27 63.61 -8.99
N GLY A 571 16.25 62.77 -8.84
CA GLY A 571 14.89 63.22 -8.50
C GLY A 571 14.01 64.09 -9.43
N ALA A 572 14.26 64.29 -10.73
CA ALA A 572 13.29 64.97 -11.61
C ALA A 572 13.23 64.41 -13.05
N LEU A 573 12.00 64.13 -13.54
CA LEU A 573 11.72 63.58 -14.88
C LEU A 573 11.27 64.68 -15.87
N PHE A 574 11.93 64.78 -17.02
CA PHE A 574 11.50 65.53 -18.21
C PHE A 574 11.60 64.64 -19.48
N LEU A 575 10.72 64.87 -20.46
CA LEU A 575 10.66 64.16 -21.75
C LEU A 575 11.70 64.69 -22.75
N VAL A 576 12.49 63.81 -23.39
CA VAL A 576 13.34 64.13 -24.56
C VAL A 576 13.20 63.05 -25.65
N PRO A 577 13.12 63.38 -26.95
CA PRO A 577 12.99 62.39 -28.04
C PRO A 577 14.36 61.94 -28.59
N GLY A 578 14.58 60.63 -28.75
CA GLY A 578 15.68 60.12 -29.62
C GLY A 578 16.41 58.81 -29.30
N GLY A 579 15.93 57.92 -28.41
CA GLY A 579 16.58 56.63 -28.11
C GLY A 579 15.91 55.41 -28.79
N GLY A 580 16.71 54.47 -29.30
CA GLY A 580 16.25 53.25 -30.00
C GLY A 580 15.69 52.14 -29.08
N PRO A 581 15.03 51.10 -29.63
CA PRO A 581 14.16 50.18 -28.88
C PRO A 581 14.90 49.05 -28.13
N VAL A 582 14.32 48.59 -27.00
CA VAL A 582 14.73 47.38 -26.24
C VAL A 582 13.52 46.44 -26.09
N LEU A 583 13.73 45.13 -26.31
CA LEU A 583 12.72 44.06 -26.24
C LEU A 583 12.87 43.24 -24.95
N CYS A 584 11.76 42.91 -24.29
CA CYS A 584 11.73 42.05 -23.10
C CYS A 584 10.67 40.95 -23.26
N ASN A 585 11.10 39.70 -23.29
CA ASN A 585 10.23 38.52 -23.25
C ASN A 585 10.30 37.91 -21.84
N ARG A 586 9.21 38.00 -21.06
CA ARG A 586 9.23 37.62 -19.64
C ARG A 586 8.97 36.14 -19.37
N PHE A 587 8.64 35.33 -20.38
CA PHE A 587 8.15 33.96 -20.14
C PHE A 587 8.87 32.84 -20.92
N PHE A 588 9.67 33.14 -21.95
CA PHE A 588 10.49 32.12 -22.64
C PHE A 588 11.97 32.09 -22.23
N GLY A 589 12.40 32.86 -21.23
CA GLY A 589 13.76 32.75 -20.68
C GLY A 589 14.90 33.31 -21.54
N ASP A 590 14.63 33.81 -22.76
CA ASP A 590 15.62 34.46 -23.62
C ASP A 590 15.25 35.93 -23.88
N CYS A 591 16.09 36.85 -23.41
CA CYS A 591 16.11 38.25 -23.87
C CYS A 591 17.29 38.41 -24.85
N VAL A 592 17.00 38.70 -26.11
CA VAL A 592 18.03 39.12 -27.09
C VAL A 592 17.86 40.61 -27.35
N VAL A 593 18.81 41.42 -26.90
CA VAL A 593 18.93 42.83 -27.31
C VAL A 593 19.49 42.85 -28.73
N SER A 594 18.78 43.45 -29.67
CA SER A 594 19.29 43.63 -31.05
C SER A 594 20.24 44.84 -31.14
N ASP A 595 21.33 44.83 -30.40
CA ASP A 595 22.49 45.68 -30.69
C ASP A 595 23.85 45.01 -30.46
N GLY A 596 23.86 43.73 -30.04
CA GLY A 596 25.06 42.90 -30.13
C GLY A 596 26.11 43.14 -29.04
N THR A 597 25.83 43.87 -27.96
CA THR A 597 26.80 44.01 -26.87
C THR A 597 26.16 44.06 -25.46
N GLY A 598 25.94 42.89 -24.86
CA GLY A 598 25.83 42.74 -23.40
C GLY A 598 24.61 41.94 -22.89
N SER A 599 24.85 40.94 -22.06
CA SER A 599 23.82 40.17 -21.34
C SER A 599 23.61 40.72 -19.92
N CYS A 600 22.39 41.12 -19.55
CA CYS A 600 22.03 41.40 -18.16
C CYS A 600 21.55 40.13 -17.44
N THR A 601 21.84 40.02 -16.14
CA THR A 601 21.45 38.85 -15.32
C THR A 601 20.16 39.12 -14.55
N VAL A 602 19.43 38.04 -14.22
CA VAL A 602 18.08 37.98 -13.61
C VAL A 602 17.88 38.91 -12.39
N ALA A 603 18.94 39.29 -11.67
CA ALA A 603 18.86 40.13 -10.47
C ALA A 603 18.47 41.60 -10.76
N GLU A 604 18.64 42.11 -11.97
CA GLU A 604 18.38 43.53 -12.30
C GLU A 604 16.90 43.81 -12.63
N CYS A 605 16.14 42.82 -13.11
CA CYS A 605 14.71 42.96 -13.43
C CYS A 605 13.79 42.97 -12.19
N ALA A 606 14.29 42.60 -11.01
CA ALA A 606 13.49 42.46 -9.79
C ALA A 606 13.25 43.78 -9.03
N LYS A 607 13.78 44.93 -9.49
CA LYS A 607 13.65 46.23 -8.80
C LYS A 607 12.34 47.00 -9.09
N PHE A 608 11.42 46.48 -9.90
CA PHE A 608 10.20 47.19 -10.31
C PHE A 608 8.93 46.81 -9.52
N VAL A 609 9.06 46.14 -8.38
CA VAL A 609 7.93 45.82 -7.51
C VAL A 609 8.22 46.39 -6.11
N GLU A 610 7.29 47.22 -5.62
CA GLU A 610 7.19 47.88 -4.30
C GLU A 610 7.86 49.26 -4.08
N VAL A 611 7.02 50.30 -3.93
CA VAL A 611 7.10 51.24 -2.78
C VAL A 611 5.67 51.74 -2.40
N PRO A 612 5.22 51.59 -1.14
CA PRO A 612 4.01 52.23 -0.58
C PRO A 612 4.26 53.70 -0.22
N GLY A 613 3.27 54.58 -0.43
CA GLY A 613 3.42 56.02 -0.23
C GLY A 613 3.62 56.46 1.23
N PRO A 614 4.32 57.59 1.50
CA PRO A 614 4.32 58.23 2.80
C PRO A 614 3.54 59.56 2.79
N GLY A 615 2.50 59.64 3.61
CA GLY A 615 1.89 60.92 4.00
C GLY A 615 2.73 61.64 5.07
N LYS A 616 2.60 62.96 5.16
CA LYS A 616 2.85 63.72 6.40
C LYS A 616 1.89 64.90 6.58
N ALA A 617 1.22 64.84 7.74
CA ALA A 617 0.93 65.92 8.70
C ALA A 617 -0.11 67.02 8.36
N SER A 618 -1.26 66.92 9.04
CA SER A 618 -1.55 67.78 10.21
C SER A 618 -2.08 66.92 11.34
#